data_AF-Q2JB20-F1
#
_entry.id   AF-Q2JB20-F1
#
_cell.length_a   1.000
_cell.length_b   1.000
_cell.length_c   1.000
_cell.angle_alpha   90.00
_cell.angle_beta   90.00
_cell.angle_gamma   90.00
#
_symmetry.space_group_name_H-M   'P 1'
#
loop_
_entity.id
_entity.type
_entity.pdbx_description
1 polymer ?
#
loop_
_entity_poly.entity_id
_entity_poly.type
_entity_poly.pdbx_seq_one_letter_code
_entity_poly.pdbx_strand_id
1 'polypeptide(L)'
;MSARTPSASGGAGSPARAWRGWLTGAARAGHGPRVEFEYERGGTVAYFAAYDVQRAQVIGRIEDTTGIVPFGRLAAQVMNSEPYASARRVFWIVDNGSSHRGQASIDRMRAAHPTATLVHLPVHASWLNQVEVYFSILQRKAIERGDLADFADLDALAARVMGFQTLYNQTATRFDWKYTRADLLKTASRLNLAA
;
A
#
# COMPACT_ATOMS: atom_id res chain seq x y z
N MET A 1 16.65 -24.04 -11.51
CA MET A 1 17.19 -23.46 -10.26
C MET A 1 16.38 -22.23 -9.92
N SER A 2 16.10 -22.04 -8.63
CA SER A 2 15.03 -21.21 -8.06
C SER A 2 15.14 -19.72 -8.42
N ALA A 3 14.18 -19.23 -9.22
CA ALA A 3 13.95 -17.79 -9.38
C ALA A 3 13.31 -17.26 -8.10
N ARG A 4 13.99 -16.36 -7.38
CA ARG A 4 13.37 -15.69 -6.23
C ARG A 4 12.34 -14.68 -6.74
N THR A 5 11.13 -14.77 -6.19
CA THR A 5 10.03 -13.84 -6.36
C THR A 5 10.47 -12.41 -6.00
N PRO A 6 10.06 -11.37 -6.74
CA PRO A 6 10.23 -9.99 -6.29
C PRO A 6 9.59 -9.84 -4.90
N SER A 7 10.33 -9.29 -3.95
CA SER A 7 9.79 -8.97 -2.63
C SER A 7 9.50 -7.48 -2.54
N ALA A 8 8.28 -7.14 -2.10
CA ALA A 8 8.03 -5.81 -1.59
C ALA A 8 8.96 -5.59 -0.39
N SER A 9 9.88 -4.61 -0.45
CA SER A 9 10.41 -4.05 0.80
C SER A 9 9.55 -2.87 1.19
N GLY A 10 8.50 -3.19 1.93
CA GLY A 10 7.93 -2.31 2.94
C GLY A 10 7.94 -3.13 4.22
N GLY A 11 8.40 -2.56 5.33
CA GLY A 11 8.18 -3.20 6.63
C GLY A 11 6.69 -3.52 6.78
N ALA A 12 6.35 -4.68 7.30
CA ALA A 12 4.98 -5.07 7.61
C ALA A 12 4.29 -3.92 8.35
N GLY A 13 3.18 -3.42 7.83
CA GLY A 13 2.55 -2.19 8.31
C GLY A 13 3.09 -0.92 7.67
N SER A 14 2.79 -0.67 6.40
CA SER A 14 2.90 0.66 5.79
C SER A 14 1.77 0.87 4.78
N PRO A 15 1.08 2.03 4.77
CA PRO A 15 0.11 2.42 3.75
C PRO A 15 0.78 2.71 2.40
N ALA A 16 2.10 2.57 2.34
CA ALA A 16 2.91 2.60 1.14
C ALA A 16 3.57 1.24 0.94
N ARG A 17 3.46 0.69 -0.27
CA ARG A 17 4.33 -0.38 -0.74
C ARG A 17 5.23 0.13 -1.85
N ALA A 18 6.49 -0.25 -1.74
CA ALA A 18 7.51 0.06 -2.71
C ALA A 18 7.75 -1.20 -3.55
N TRP A 19 7.50 -1.11 -4.85
CA TRP A 19 7.70 -2.20 -5.82
C TRP A 19 8.97 -1.92 -6.61
N ARG A 20 9.89 -2.89 -6.65
CA ARG A 20 11.14 -2.82 -7.42
C ARG A 20 10.94 -3.42 -8.81
N GLY A 21 11.35 -2.70 -9.84
CA GLY A 21 11.49 -3.22 -11.20
C GLY A 21 12.89 -3.77 -11.44
N TRP A 22 13.01 -4.80 -12.29
CA TRP A 22 14.30 -5.30 -12.78
C TRP A 22 14.49 -4.80 -14.21
N LEU A 23 15.64 -4.21 -14.53
CA LEU A 23 16.04 -3.94 -15.91
C LEU A 23 16.86 -5.14 -16.39
N THR A 24 16.42 -5.85 -17.41
CA THR A 24 17.26 -6.82 -18.13
C THR A 24 17.66 -6.23 -19.47
N GLY A 25 18.96 -6.05 -19.71
CA GLY A 25 19.49 -5.69 -21.02
C GLY A 25 19.19 -6.77 -22.06
N ALA A 26 18.90 -6.36 -23.29
CA ALA A 26 18.57 -7.28 -24.38
C ALA A 26 19.77 -8.18 -24.74
N ALA A 27 19.54 -9.49 -24.83
CA ALA A 27 20.55 -10.46 -25.21
C ALA A 27 20.92 -10.33 -26.70
N ARG A 28 22.23 -10.22 -27.02
CA ARG A 28 22.74 -10.41 -28.38
C ARG A 28 22.66 -11.89 -28.75
N ALA A 29 22.16 -12.16 -29.96
CA ALA A 29 21.93 -13.51 -30.47
C ALA A 29 23.25 -14.31 -30.61
N GLY A 30 23.25 -15.56 -30.15
CA GLY A 30 24.24 -16.55 -30.60
C GLY A 30 24.71 -17.59 -29.59
N HIS A 31 24.42 -17.48 -28.29
CA HIS A 31 24.87 -18.46 -27.29
C HIS A 31 23.73 -18.74 -26.30
N GLY A 32 23.59 -19.99 -25.85
CA GLY A 32 22.55 -20.40 -24.89
C GLY A 32 22.52 -19.49 -23.65
N PRO A 33 21.36 -19.32 -22.99
CA PRO A 33 21.15 -18.23 -22.04
C PRO A 33 22.13 -18.34 -20.87
N ARG A 34 23.19 -17.52 -20.91
CA ARG A 34 24.05 -17.21 -19.77
C ARG A 34 23.57 -15.85 -19.28
N VAL A 35 22.69 -15.87 -18.29
CA VAL A 35 22.25 -14.66 -17.58
C VAL A 35 23.33 -14.35 -16.55
N GLU A 36 24.28 -13.49 -16.89
CA GLU A 36 25.12 -12.85 -15.89
C GLU A 36 24.27 -11.79 -15.19
N PHE A 37 24.02 -12.00 -13.89
CA PHE A 37 23.29 -11.04 -13.04
C PHE A 37 24.25 -9.94 -12.61
N GLU A 38 24.44 -8.95 -13.49
CA GLU A 38 24.99 -7.66 -13.08
C GLU A 38 23.90 -6.87 -12.34
N TYR A 39 24.17 -6.51 -11.08
CA TYR A 39 23.26 -5.76 -10.23
C TYR A 39 23.28 -4.28 -10.60
N GLU A 40 22.44 -3.85 -11.54
CA GLU A 40 22.12 -2.43 -11.71
C GLU A 40 20.84 -2.08 -10.94
N ARG A 41 20.88 -1.03 -10.11
CA ARG A 41 19.72 -0.56 -9.34
C ARG A 41 18.72 0.15 -10.28
N GLY A 42 17.84 -0.60 -10.94
CA GLY A 42 16.57 -0.07 -11.44
C GLY A 42 15.77 0.47 -10.24
N GLY A 43 15.27 1.70 -10.33
CA GLY A 43 14.67 2.42 -9.19
C GLY A 43 13.42 1.76 -8.57
N THR A 44 12.62 2.51 -7.82
CA THR A 44 11.47 1.96 -7.09
C THR A 44 10.27 2.87 -7.23
N VAL A 45 9.10 2.28 -7.52
CA VAL A 45 7.83 2.99 -7.50
C VAL A 45 7.27 2.93 -6.08
N ALA A 46 7.05 4.08 -5.43
CA ALA A 46 6.37 4.14 -4.14
C ALA A 46 4.88 4.40 -4.35
N TYR A 47 4.06 3.39 -4.12
CA TYR A 47 2.60 3.50 -4.24
C TYR A 47 1.96 3.58 -2.86
N PHE A 48 1.26 4.68 -2.62
CA PHE A 48 0.47 4.94 -1.41
C PHE A 48 -1.00 4.71 -1.71
N ALA A 49 -1.73 4.07 -0.78
CA ALA A 49 -3.16 3.85 -0.95
C ALA A 49 -3.94 3.99 0.36
N ALA A 50 -5.15 4.53 0.27
CA ALA A 50 -6.19 4.47 1.27
C ALA A 50 -7.34 3.59 0.75
N TYR A 51 -7.93 2.79 1.63
CA TYR A 51 -9.07 1.94 1.30
C TYR A 51 -10.31 2.40 2.09
N ASP A 52 -11.35 2.84 1.39
CA ASP A 52 -12.66 3.10 2.00
C ASP A 52 -13.37 1.77 2.22
N VAL A 53 -13.38 1.33 3.48
CA VAL A 53 -14.02 0.07 3.91
C VAL A 53 -15.53 0.02 3.62
N GLN A 54 -16.21 1.17 3.59
CA GLN A 54 -17.65 1.26 3.34
C GLN A 54 -17.96 1.24 1.85
N ARG A 55 -17.12 1.87 1.01
CA ARG A 55 -17.33 1.89 -0.45
C ARG A 55 -16.60 0.78 -1.19
N ALA A 56 -15.70 0.08 -0.51
CA ALA A 56 -14.74 -0.83 -1.11
C ALA A 56 -13.83 -0.16 -2.17
N GLN A 57 -13.62 1.15 -2.06
CA GLN A 57 -12.85 1.91 -3.05
C GLN A 57 -11.43 2.20 -2.57
N VAL A 58 -10.49 2.14 -3.51
CA VAL A 58 -9.10 2.51 -3.29
C VAL A 58 -8.84 3.89 -3.86
N ILE A 59 -8.26 4.77 -3.04
CA ILE A 59 -7.70 6.03 -3.50
C ILE A 59 -6.19 5.91 -3.31
N GLY A 60 -5.45 5.92 -4.41
CA GLY A 60 -4.01 5.78 -4.38
C GLY A 60 -3.28 6.82 -5.21
N ARG A 61 -1.97 6.85 -5.01
CA ARG A 61 -1.04 7.79 -5.65
C ARG A 61 0.35 7.19 -5.77
N ILE A 62 1.03 7.53 -6.86
CA ILE A 62 2.44 7.22 -7.09
C ILE A 62 3.28 8.39 -6.58
N GLU A 63 4.37 8.06 -5.93
CA GLU A 63 5.29 9.00 -5.29
C GLU A 63 6.73 8.54 -5.56
N ASP A 64 7.66 9.49 -5.62
CA ASP A 64 9.08 9.19 -5.86
C ASP A 64 9.76 8.55 -4.64
N THR A 65 9.20 8.82 -3.46
CA THR A 65 9.76 8.38 -2.18
C THR A 65 8.67 7.91 -1.23
N THR A 66 9.09 7.14 -0.23
CA THR A 66 8.25 6.89 0.95
C THR A 66 8.48 7.97 1.99
N GLY A 67 7.53 8.18 2.91
CA GLY A 67 7.73 9.08 4.04
C GLY A 67 6.48 9.87 4.43
N ILE A 68 6.68 10.78 5.39
CA ILE A 68 5.62 11.59 5.99
C ILE A 68 4.98 12.52 4.95
N VAL A 69 5.80 13.14 4.09
CA VAL A 69 5.32 14.11 3.09
C VAL A 69 4.42 13.44 2.03
N PRO A 70 4.85 12.34 1.36
CA PRO A 70 3.97 11.53 0.51
C PRO A 70 2.69 11.06 1.20
N PHE A 71 2.76 10.61 2.45
CA PHE A 71 1.58 10.20 3.23
C PHE A 71 0.62 11.38 3.45
N GLY A 72 1.13 12.55 3.80
CA GLY A 72 0.33 13.77 3.95
C GLY A 72 -0.37 14.16 2.63
N ARG A 73 0.27 13.96 1.49
CA ARG A 73 -0.38 14.19 0.18
C ARG A 73 -1.49 13.18 -0.12
N LEU A 74 -1.33 11.91 0.26
CA LEU A 74 -2.43 10.93 0.20
C LEU A 74 -3.60 11.38 1.08
N ALA A 75 -3.31 11.78 2.32
CA ALA A 75 -4.34 12.26 3.25
C ALA A 75 -5.10 13.46 2.69
N ALA A 76 -4.39 14.46 2.15
CA ALA A 76 -5.00 15.61 1.51
C ALA A 76 -5.86 15.23 0.29
N GLN A 77 -5.38 14.33 -0.57
CA GLN A 77 -6.14 13.85 -1.73
C GLN A 77 -7.48 13.22 -1.32
N VAL A 78 -7.48 12.39 -0.27
CA VAL A 78 -8.70 11.76 0.24
C VAL A 78 -9.59 12.80 0.92
N MET A 79 -9.04 13.55 1.89
CA MET A 79 -9.82 14.46 2.74
C MET A 79 -10.39 15.67 1.98
N ASN A 80 -9.82 16.04 0.83
CA ASN A 80 -10.34 17.11 -0.03
C ASN A 80 -11.34 16.61 -1.09
N SER A 81 -11.69 15.32 -1.09
CA SER A 81 -12.63 14.72 -2.03
C SER A 81 -13.94 14.33 -1.32
N GLU A 82 -15.07 14.41 -2.02
CA GLU A 82 -16.34 13.94 -1.47
C GLU A 82 -16.38 12.40 -1.39
N PRO A 83 -16.99 11.82 -0.34
CA PRO A 83 -17.75 12.49 0.73
C PRO A 83 -16.89 13.03 1.89
N TYR A 84 -15.57 12.80 1.88
CA TYR A 84 -14.72 12.98 3.05
C TYR A 84 -14.55 14.46 3.41
N ALA A 85 -14.56 15.33 2.40
CA ALA A 85 -14.53 16.77 2.55
C ALA A 85 -15.72 17.31 3.36
N SER A 86 -16.92 16.79 3.12
CA SER A 86 -18.13 17.18 3.85
C SER A 86 -18.44 16.31 5.08
N ALA A 87 -17.70 15.22 5.29
CA ALA A 87 -17.95 14.30 6.39
C ALA A 87 -17.69 14.96 7.76
N ARG A 88 -18.65 14.81 8.68
CA ARG A 88 -18.49 15.26 10.08
C ARG A 88 -17.30 14.62 10.78
N ARG A 89 -16.96 13.38 10.42
CA ARG A 89 -15.80 12.65 10.95
C ARG A 89 -15.33 11.59 9.98
N VAL A 90 -14.01 11.46 9.83
CA VAL A 90 -13.36 10.40 9.03
C VAL A 90 -12.33 9.70 9.91
N PHE A 91 -12.47 8.38 10.08
CA PHE A 91 -11.48 7.59 10.82
C PHE A 91 -10.43 7.03 9.86
N TRP A 92 -9.17 7.35 10.13
CA TRP A 92 -8.02 6.80 9.42
C TRP A 92 -7.41 5.69 10.24
N ILE A 93 -7.70 4.45 9.89
CA ILE A 93 -7.11 3.28 10.54
C ILE A 93 -5.77 3.00 9.85
N VAL A 94 -4.68 3.06 10.62
CA VAL A 94 -3.32 2.90 10.11
C VAL A 94 -2.54 1.90 10.96
N ASP A 95 -1.52 1.29 10.36
CA ASP A 95 -0.53 0.52 11.11
C ASP A 95 0.50 1.46 11.77
N ASN A 96 1.68 0.95 12.17
CA ASN A 96 2.72 1.71 12.86
C ASN A 96 3.92 2.03 11.95
N GLY A 97 3.67 2.17 10.64
CA GLY A 97 4.69 2.53 9.66
C GLY A 97 5.30 3.91 9.91
N SER A 98 6.54 4.11 9.47
CA SER A 98 7.33 5.31 9.81
C SER A 98 6.71 6.63 9.34
N SER A 99 5.94 6.62 8.25
CA SER A 99 5.30 7.82 7.70
C SER A 99 4.17 8.38 8.57
N HIS A 100 3.62 7.57 9.47
CA HIS A 100 2.45 7.92 10.27
C HIS A 100 2.54 7.29 11.66
N ARG A 101 3.75 7.21 12.25
CA ARG A 101 3.97 6.61 13.56
C ARG A 101 3.65 7.58 14.71
N GLY A 102 2.96 7.06 15.73
CA GLY A 102 2.87 7.67 17.07
C GLY A 102 2.17 9.02 17.12
N GLN A 103 2.25 9.67 18.29
CA GLN A 103 1.50 10.90 18.59
C GLN A 103 1.74 12.03 17.57
N ALA A 104 2.98 12.22 17.12
CA ALA A 104 3.31 13.24 16.12
C ALA A 104 2.52 13.08 14.81
N SER A 105 2.15 11.86 14.42
CA SER A 105 1.30 11.64 13.24
C SER A 105 -0.16 12.01 13.48
N ILE A 106 -0.66 11.79 14.70
CA ILE A 106 -2.02 12.16 15.13
C ILE A 106 -2.13 13.68 15.11
N ASP A 107 -1.15 14.38 15.69
CA ASP A 107 -1.13 15.83 15.78
C ASP A 107 -1.10 16.47 14.38
N ARG A 108 -0.24 15.96 13.49
CA ARG A 108 -0.19 16.41 12.08
C ARG A 108 -1.51 16.19 11.35
N MET A 109 -2.13 15.01 11.48
CA MET A 109 -3.42 14.71 10.84
C MET A 109 -4.51 15.65 11.34
N ARG A 110 -4.63 15.83 12.66
CA ARG A 110 -5.63 16.71 13.28
C ARG A 110 -5.44 18.17 12.87
N ALA A 111 -4.20 18.65 12.82
CA ALA A 111 -3.88 20.02 12.42
C ALA A 111 -4.25 20.29 10.95
N ALA A 112 -3.97 19.34 10.05
CA ALA A 112 -4.28 19.47 8.63
C ALA A 112 -5.78 19.25 8.32
N HIS A 113 -6.42 18.32 9.02
CA HIS A 113 -7.79 17.87 8.74
C HIS A 113 -8.56 17.69 10.05
N PRO A 114 -9.25 18.73 10.58
CA PRO A 114 -9.90 18.68 11.89
C PRO A 114 -10.99 17.61 12.05
N THR A 115 -11.60 17.16 10.95
CA THR A 115 -12.60 16.08 10.94
C THR A 115 -11.96 14.68 10.87
N ALA A 116 -10.65 14.57 10.66
CA ALA A 116 -9.94 13.31 10.59
C ALA A 116 -9.43 12.86 11.96
N THR A 117 -9.73 11.62 12.32
CA THR A 117 -9.19 10.94 13.51
C THR A 117 -8.27 9.81 13.05
N LEU A 118 -6.96 9.96 13.26
CA LEU A 118 -5.98 8.90 13.03
C LEU A 118 -6.01 7.90 14.19
N VAL A 119 -6.13 6.61 13.88
CA VAL A 119 -6.18 5.51 14.84
C VAL A 119 -5.14 4.47 14.44
N HIS A 120 -4.16 4.25 15.31
CA HIS A 120 -3.16 3.20 15.12
C HIS A 120 -3.72 1.85 15.54
N LEU A 121 -3.49 0.86 14.69
CA LEU A 121 -3.67 -0.53 15.07
C LEU A 121 -2.66 -0.91 16.15
N PRO A 122 -2.99 -1.91 16.98
CA PRO A 122 -2.02 -2.56 17.83
C PRO A 122 -0.72 -2.91 17.12
N VAL A 123 0.39 -2.88 17.86
CA VAL A 123 1.66 -3.39 17.37
C VAL A 123 1.48 -4.87 16.99
N HIS A 124 2.06 -5.26 15.85
CA HIS A 124 1.91 -6.59 15.23
C HIS A 124 0.51 -6.95 14.70
N ALA A 125 -0.43 -6.00 14.64
CA ALA A 125 -1.76 -6.22 14.09
C ALA A 125 -1.97 -5.58 12.70
N SER A 126 -0.91 -5.43 11.89
CA SER A 126 -1.03 -4.86 10.54
C SER A 126 -2.00 -5.65 9.65
N TRP A 127 -2.15 -6.95 9.91
CA TRP A 127 -3.11 -7.83 9.23
C TRP A 127 -4.59 -7.41 9.39
N LEU A 128 -4.91 -6.55 10.35
CA LEU A 128 -6.24 -5.92 10.47
C LEU A 128 -6.44 -4.75 9.51
N ASN A 129 -5.38 -4.23 8.91
CA ASN A 129 -5.43 -3.12 7.97
C ASN A 129 -5.91 -3.62 6.59
N GLN A 130 -7.16 -3.34 6.23
CA GLN A 130 -7.76 -3.85 4.99
C GLN A 130 -7.05 -3.39 3.71
N VAL A 131 -6.33 -2.27 3.74
CA VAL A 131 -5.51 -1.85 2.58
C VAL A 131 -4.38 -2.85 2.30
N GLU A 132 -3.88 -3.57 3.31
CA GLU A 132 -2.88 -4.64 3.12
C GLU A 132 -3.44 -5.82 2.33
N VAL A 133 -4.74 -6.10 2.48
CA VAL A 133 -5.44 -7.11 1.68
C VAL A 133 -5.50 -6.66 0.22
N TYR A 134 -5.88 -5.41 -0.04
CA TYR A 134 -5.85 -4.84 -1.40
C TYR A 134 -4.44 -4.92 -2.02
N PHE A 135 -3.40 -4.53 -1.27
CA PHE A 135 -2.03 -4.65 -1.76
C PHE A 135 -1.64 -6.09 -2.12
N SER A 136 -2.11 -7.07 -1.35
CA SER A 136 -1.89 -8.49 -1.65
C SER A 136 -2.60 -8.92 -2.93
N ILE A 137 -3.78 -8.34 -3.22
CA ILE A 137 -4.52 -8.60 -4.46
C ILE A 137 -3.81 -7.94 -5.65
N LEU A 138 -3.42 -6.67 -5.53
CA LEU A 138 -2.63 -5.94 -6.52
C LEU A 138 -1.37 -6.72 -6.87
N GLN A 139 -0.63 -7.18 -5.86
CA GLN A 139 0.59 -7.94 -6.08
C GLN A 139 0.33 -9.19 -6.92
N ARG A 140 -0.57 -10.05 -6.48
CA ARG A 140 -0.83 -11.33 -7.15
C ARG A 140 -1.43 -11.16 -8.55
N LYS A 141 -2.30 -10.16 -8.74
CA LYS A 141 -3.09 -10.02 -9.97
C LYS A 141 -2.46 -9.08 -11.00
N ALA A 142 -1.73 -8.06 -10.57
CA ALA A 142 -1.20 -7.03 -11.46
C ALA A 142 0.31 -7.15 -11.68
N ILE A 143 1.04 -7.56 -10.64
CA ILE A 143 2.50 -7.55 -10.61
C ILE A 143 3.06 -8.96 -10.91
N GLU A 144 2.66 -9.98 -10.15
CA GLU A 144 3.18 -11.35 -10.30
C GLU A 144 2.64 -12.09 -11.52
N ARG A 145 1.45 -11.70 -12.00
CA ARG A 145 0.83 -12.27 -13.21
C ARG A 145 1.25 -11.60 -14.51
N GLY A 146 1.88 -10.43 -14.44
CA GLY A 146 2.53 -9.84 -15.61
C GLY A 146 3.89 -10.50 -15.79
N ASP A 147 4.32 -10.75 -17.02
CA ASP A 147 5.70 -11.15 -17.25
C ASP A 147 6.60 -10.02 -16.74
N LEU A 148 7.36 -10.31 -15.69
CA LEU A 148 8.21 -9.34 -14.98
C LEU A 148 9.31 -8.74 -15.88
N ALA A 149 9.50 -9.30 -17.07
CA ALA A 149 10.38 -8.82 -18.13
C ALA A 149 9.77 -7.71 -19.00
N ASP A 150 8.46 -7.40 -18.86
CA ASP A 150 7.73 -6.52 -19.78
C ASP A 150 7.55 -5.08 -19.29
N PHE A 151 8.00 -4.72 -18.09
CA PHE A 151 8.03 -3.30 -17.70
C PHE A 151 9.28 -2.65 -18.28
N ALA A 152 9.09 -1.96 -19.40
CA ALA A 152 10.16 -1.23 -20.10
C ALA A 152 10.86 -0.20 -19.19
N ASP A 153 10.14 0.38 -18.22
CA ASP A 153 10.64 1.34 -17.23
C ASP A 153 9.71 1.46 -16.00
N LEU A 154 10.04 2.37 -15.08
CA LEU A 154 9.26 2.65 -13.87
C LEU A 154 7.91 3.31 -14.16
N ASP A 155 7.78 4.03 -15.27
CA ASP A 155 6.53 4.69 -15.66
C ASP A 155 5.51 3.64 -16.12
N ALA A 156 5.94 2.62 -16.86
CA ALA A 156 5.12 1.47 -17.21
C ALA A 156 4.60 0.73 -15.97
N LEU A 157 5.45 0.55 -14.94
CA LEU A 157 5.04 -0.04 -13.67
C LEU A 157 4.05 0.85 -12.91
N ALA A 158 4.29 2.15 -12.85
CA ALA A 158 3.38 3.12 -12.23
C ALA A 158 2.01 3.12 -12.93
N ALA A 159 2.00 3.16 -14.27
CA ALA A 159 0.80 3.09 -15.08
C ALA A 159 0.03 1.78 -14.85
N ARG A 160 0.74 0.65 -14.74
CA ARG A 160 0.14 -0.65 -14.42
C ARG A 160 -0.55 -0.65 -13.05
N VAL A 161 0.10 -0.12 -12.03
CA VAL A 161 -0.45 -0.02 -10.67
C VAL A 161 -1.70 0.86 -10.65
N MET A 162 -1.64 2.05 -11.26
CA MET A 162 -2.78 2.97 -11.32
C MET A 162 -3.92 2.43 -12.20
N GLY A 163 -3.60 1.75 -13.29
CA GLY A 163 -4.57 1.05 -14.14
C GLY A 163 -5.27 -0.08 -13.39
N PHE A 164 -4.53 -0.84 -12.58
CA PHE A 164 -5.14 -1.86 -11.72
C PHE A 164 -6.06 -1.26 -10.65
N GLN A 165 -5.67 -0.15 -10.01
CA GLN A 165 -6.54 0.56 -9.07
C GLN A 165 -7.87 0.94 -9.74
N THR A 166 -7.80 1.50 -10.94
CA THR A 166 -8.99 1.90 -11.72
C THR A 166 -9.89 0.70 -12.00
N LEU A 167 -9.32 -0.40 -12.51
CA LEU A 167 -10.07 -1.63 -12.77
C LEU A 167 -10.67 -2.24 -11.50
N TYR A 168 -9.89 -2.28 -10.41
CA TYR A 168 -10.34 -2.79 -9.12
C TYR A 168 -11.58 -2.02 -8.66
N ASN A 169 -11.54 -0.69 -8.67
CA ASN A 169 -12.65 0.17 -8.25
C ASN A 169 -13.93 0.03 -9.10
N GLN A 170 -13.85 -0.43 -10.35
CA GLN A 170 -15.02 -0.66 -11.20
C GLN A 170 -15.82 -1.89 -10.78
N THR A 171 -15.16 -2.89 -10.22
CA THR A 171 -15.78 -4.18 -9.83
C THR A 171 -15.73 -4.42 -8.33
N ALA A 172 -15.27 -3.44 -7.55
CA ALA A 172 -14.97 -3.64 -6.15
C ALA A 172 -16.24 -3.92 -5.34
N THR A 173 -16.20 -5.04 -4.64
CA THR A 173 -17.15 -5.36 -3.58
C THR A 173 -16.42 -5.31 -2.25
N ARG A 174 -17.16 -5.00 -1.19
CA ARG A 174 -16.62 -5.05 0.19
C ARG A 174 -16.01 -6.41 0.46
N PHE A 175 -14.94 -6.45 1.24
CA PHE A 175 -14.46 -7.71 1.77
C PHE A 175 -15.53 -8.34 2.66
N ASP A 176 -15.73 -9.65 2.53
CA ASP A 176 -16.50 -10.44 3.49
C ASP A 176 -15.72 -10.51 4.81
N TRP A 177 -15.85 -9.44 5.60
CA TRP A 177 -15.05 -9.22 6.79
C TRP A 177 -15.66 -9.94 7.99
N LYS A 178 -15.01 -11.03 8.42
CA LYS A 178 -15.49 -11.89 9.51
C LYS A 178 -14.93 -11.52 10.88
N TYR A 179 -13.93 -10.64 10.94
CA TYR A 179 -13.27 -10.27 12.19
C TYR A 179 -14.09 -9.22 12.94
N THR A 180 -14.65 -9.61 14.07
CA THR A 180 -15.63 -8.81 14.81
C THR A 180 -14.98 -7.95 15.91
N ARG A 181 -15.77 -7.04 16.48
CA ARG A 181 -15.38 -6.31 17.70
C ARG A 181 -15.05 -7.26 18.86
N ALA A 182 -15.77 -8.37 19.00
CA ALA A 182 -15.51 -9.35 20.06
C ALA A 182 -14.14 -10.00 19.87
N ASP A 183 -13.79 -10.33 18.63
CA ASP A 183 -12.46 -10.86 18.29
C ASP A 183 -11.36 -9.83 18.57
N LEU A 184 -11.61 -8.55 18.27
CA LEU A 184 -10.67 -7.47 18.58
C LEU A 184 -10.41 -7.36 20.08
N LEU A 185 -11.46 -7.35 20.90
CA LEU A 185 -11.33 -7.28 22.36
C LEU A 185 -10.55 -8.49 22.90
N LYS A 186 -10.85 -9.70 22.41
CA LYS A 186 -10.13 -10.92 22.78
C LYS A 186 -8.64 -10.83 22.41
N THR A 187 -8.32 -10.32 21.23
CA THR A 187 -6.92 -10.10 20.82
C THR A 187 -6.24 -9.02 21.66
N ALA A 188 -6.92 -7.90 21.94
CA ALA A 188 -6.37 -6.82 22.76
C ALA A 188 -6.03 -7.28 24.19
N SER A 189 -6.90 -8.09 24.80
CA SER A 189 -6.63 -8.71 26.11
C SER A 189 -5.41 -9.64 26.06
N ARG A 190 -5.24 -10.43 24.99
CA ARG A 190 -4.07 -11.32 24.83
C ARG A 190 -2.76 -10.57 24.64
N LEU A 191 -2.81 -9.38 24.04
CA LEU A 191 -1.63 -8.55 23.76
C LEU A 191 -1.32 -7.57 24.91
N ASN A 192 -2.03 -7.65 26.04
CA ASN A 192 -1.92 -6.70 27.16
C ASN A 192 -2.08 -5.23 26.73
N LEU A 193 -2.90 -4.98 25.70
CA LEU A 193 -3.21 -3.63 25.22
C LEU A 193 -4.39 -3.00 25.96
N ALA A 194 -5.01 -3.76 26.86
CA ALA A 194 -6.01 -3.27 27.79
C ALA A 194 -5.31 -2.88 29.10
N ALA A 195 -4.89 -1.62 29.18
CA ALA A 195 -4.63 -0.90 30.42
C ALA A 195 -5.18 0.52 30.25
#